data_AF-A0A8S0PGU3-F1
#
_entry.id   AF-A0A8S0PGU3-F1
#
_cell.length_a   1.000
_cell.length_b   1.000
_cell.length_c   1.000
_cell.angle_alpha   90.00
_cell.angle_beta   90.00
_cell.angle_gamma   90.00
#
_symmetry.space_group_name_H-M   'P 1'
#
loop_
_entity.id
_entity.type
_entity.pdbx_description
1 polymer ?
#
loop_
_entity_poly.entity_id
_entity_poly.type
_entity_poly.pdbx_seq_one_letter_code
_entity_poly.pdbx_strand_id
1 'polypeptide(L)'
;MLAAGLAASNLFLYAFVYTPLKQIHPVNTWVGAIVGAIPPLLGWAAASGQISLNAMILPAALYFWQLPHFMALAYLCRKDYADGGFRMFSLADASGLRTALVALRNCLYLLPLGYLAYDWGITSGWFCIESTILALAISCTAASFCMNRTAKTARRMFHASLLYLPVFMSGLLVHRQSDNEQSVLVEKSHKFVELLPSLESIEDYAEHIPQRKYKRDGVGSQARPPVAYASVAPFPFLPAPAYVSS
;
A
#
# COMPACT_ATOMS: atom_id res chain seq x y z
N MET A 1 -22.33 -5.76 6.23
CA MET A 1 -22.89 -4.47 6.70
C MET A 1 -21.89 -3.32 6.61
N LEU A 2 -20.67 -3.47 7.14
CA LEU A 2 -19.61 -2.43 7.05
C LEU A 2 -19.29 -1.99 5.61
N ALA A 3 -18.99 -2.94 4.71
CA ALA A 3 -18.71 -2.62 3.31
C ALA A 3 -19.90 -1.93 2.60
N ALA A 4 -21.12 -2.41 2.82
CA ALA A 4 -22.31 -1.79 2.25
C ALA A 4 -22.52 -0.34 2.74
N GLY A 5 -22.28 -0.07 4.04
CA GLY A 5 -22.33 1.27 4.61
C GLY A 5 -21.24 2.21 4.07
N LEU A 6 -20.02 1.70 3.86
CA LEU A 6 -18.93 2.45 3.22
C LEU A 6 -19.25 2.77 1.76
N ALA A 7 -19.80 1.81 1.01
CA ALA A 7 -20.17 2.01 -0.39
C ALA A 7 -21.28 3.06 -0.54
N ALA A 8 -22.33 2.98 0.29
CA ALA A 8 -23.42 3.95 0.31
C ALA A 8 -22.93 5.34 0.71
N SER A 9 -22.09 5.44 1.74
CA SER A 9 -21.46 6.70 2.16
C SER A 9 -20.60 7.31 1.06
N ASN A 10 -19.81 6.49 0.34
CA ASN A 10 -18.98 6.95 -0.76
C ASN A 10 -19.81 7.49 -1.92
N LEU A 11 -20.91 6.81 -2.26
CA LEU A 11 -21.84 7.24 -3.30
C LEU A 11 -22.48 8.59 -2.94
N PHE A 12 -22.91 8.74 -1.69
CA PHE A 12 -23.45 10.00 -1.20
C PHE A 12 -22.41 11.13 -1.24
N LEU A 13 -21.21 10.88 -0.71
CA LEU A 13 -20.11 11.84 -0.71
C LEU A 13 -19.72 12.26 -2.14
N TYR A 14 -19.69 11.31 -3.07
CA TYR A 14 -19.41 11.61 -4.48
C TYR A 14 -20.52 12.46 -5.13
N ALA A 15 -21.78 11.98 -5.06
CA ALA A 15 -22.88 12.58 -5.78
C ALA A 15 -23.31 13.94 -5.21
N PHE A 16 -23.38 14.07 -3.88
CA PHE A 16 -23.96 15.24 -3.22
C PHE A 16 -22.91 16.23 -2.69
N VAL A 17 -21.69 15.80 -2.41
CA VAL A 17 -20.64 16.70 -1.89
C VAL A 17 -19.65 17.04 -2.99
N TYR A 18 -18.98 16.04 -3.59
CA TYR A 18 -17.91 16.29 -4.55
C TYR A 18 -18.40 16.94 -5.85
N THR A 19 -19.50 16.45 -6.44
CA THR A 19 -20.05 16.97 -7.70
C THR A 19 -20.37 18.47 -7.66
N PRO A 20 -21.15 19.00 -6.69
CA PRO A 20 -21.39 20.44 -6.62
C PRO A 20 -20.13 21.21 -6.21
N LEU A 21 -19.29 20.64 -5.33
CA LEU A 21 -18.09 21.32 -4.84
C LEU A 21 -17.06 21.57 -5.95
N LYS A 22 -17.00 20.71 -6.98
CA LYS A 22 -16.17 20.89 -8.18
C LYS A 22 -16.36 22.27 -8.84
N GLN A 23 -17.58 22.81 -8.79
CA GLN A 23 -17.92 24.08 -9.44
C GLN A 23 -17.77 25.29 -8.51
N ILE A 24 -17.73 25.06 -7.19
CA ILE A 24 -17.85 26.13 -6.20
C ILE A 24 -16.51 26.43 -5.53
N HIS A 25 -15.78 25.41 -5.06
CA HIS A 25 -14.64 25.59 -4.16
C HIS A 25 -13.40 24.80 -4.61
N PRO A 26 -12.18 25.38 -4.46
CA PRO A 26 -10.93 24.66 -4.76
C PRO A 26 -10.70 23.42 -3.87
N VAL A 27 -11.44 23.29 -2.76
CA VAL A 27 -11.37 22.13 -1.85
C VAL A 27 -11.86 20.82 -2.52
N ASN A 28 -12.47 20.91 -3.70
CA ASN A 28 -12.89 19.75 -4.49
C ASN A 28 -11.80 18.67 -4.61
N THR A 29 -10.53 19.04 -4.74
CA THR A 29 -9.47 18.08 -5.03
C THR A 29 -9.15 17.20 -3.83
N TRP A 30 -9.27 17.75 -2.62
CA TRP A 30 -9.09 16.99 -1.38
C TRP A 30 -10.28 16.08 -1.11
N VAL A 31 -11.51 16.57 -1.30
CA VAL A 31 -12.72 15.74 -1.15
C VAL A 31 -12.74 14.61 -2.19
N GLY A 32 -12.36 14.93 -3.44
CA GLY A 32 -12.22 13.94 -4.50
C GLY A 32 -11.17 12.88 -4.17
N ALA A 33 -10.06 13.26 -3.54
CA ALA A 33 -9.06 12.30 -3.09
C ALA A 33 -9.57 11.39 -1.96
N ILE A 34 -10.38 11.91 -1.02
CA ILE A 34 -11.03 11.07 0.00
C ILE A 34 -11.95 10.05 -0.68
N VAL A 35 -12.79 10.50 -1.60
CA VAL A 35 -13.67 9.62 -2.38
C VAL A 35 -12.87 8.57 -3.17
N GLY A 36 -11.71 8.94 -3.70
CA GLY A 36 -10.81 8.04 -4.41
C GLY A 36 -10.09 7.02 -3.52
N ALA A 37 -9.94 7.30 -2.22
CA ALA A 37 -9.30 6.42 -1.25
C ALA A 37 -10.26 5.40 -0.60
N ILE A 38 -11.56 5.66 -0.64
CA ILE A 38 -12.58 4.76 -0.07
C ILE A 38 -12.70 3.41 -0.82
N PRO A 39 -12.63 3.31 -2.17
CA PRO A 39 -12.77 2.03 -2.87
C PRO A 39 -11.75 0.95 -2.46
N PRO A 40 -10.44 1.25 -2.28
CA PRO A 40 -9.49 0.29 -1.71
C PRO A 40 -9.86 -0.16 -0.29
N LEU A 41 -10.32 0.77 0.56
CA LEU A 41 -10.74 0.46 1.92
C LEU A 41 -12.00 -0.42 1.92
N LEU A 42 -12.93 -0.15 1.01
CA LEU A 42 -14.12 -0.95 0.76
C LEU A 42 -13.74 -2.36 0.32
N GLY A 43 -12.78 -2.50 -0.60
CA GLY A 43 -12.26 -3.81 -1.03
C GLY A 43 -11.70 -4.61 0.14
N TRP A 44 -10.91 -3.97 1.01
CA TRP A 44 -10.41 -4.61 2.22
C TRP A 44 -11.52 -5.01 3.19
N ALA A 45 -12.46 -4.10 3.48
CA ALA A 45 -13.57 -4.36 4.38
C ALA A 45 -14.52 -5.45 3.85
N ALA A 46 -14.65 -5.58 2.53
CA ALA A 46 -15.43 -6.64 1.90
C ALA A 46 -14.76 -8.01 2.03
N ALA A 47 -13.43 -8.08 1.90
CA ALA A 47 -12.68 -9.34 1.98
C ALA A 47 -12.46 -9.82 3.42
N SER A 48 -12.12 -8.90 4.34
CA SER A 48 -11.76 -9.24 5.73
C SER A 48 -12.92 -9.12 6.72
N GLY A 49 -14.00 -8.41 6.36
CA GLY A 49 -15.11 -8.12 7.26
C GLY A 49 -14.79 -7.14 8.39
N GLN A 50 -13.57 -6.62 8.46
CA GLN A 50 -13.08 -5.71 9.51
C GLN A 50 -12.21 -4.60 8.92
N ILE A 51 -11.99 -3.52 9.67
CA ILE A 51 -11.07 -2.45 9.28
C ILE A 51 -9.96 -2.43 10.32
N SER A 52 -8.78 -2.93 9.95
CA SER A 52 -7.58 -2.86 10.77
C SER A 52 -6.72 -1.66 10.36
N LEU A 53 -5.79 -1.28 11.22
CA LEU A 53 -4.86 -0.17 10.94
C LEU A 53 -4.03 -0.46 9.67
N ASN A 54 -3.67 -1.73 9.46
CA ASN A 54 -2.97 -2.22 8.28
C ASN A 54 -3.75 -1.99 6.97
N ALA A 55 -5.08 -2.01 7.03
CA ALA A 55 -5.95 -1.77 5.88
C ALA A 55 -5.86 -0.33 5.34
N MET A 56 -5.35 0.61 6.14
CA MET A 56 -5.32 2.04 5.81
C MET A 56 -4.15 2.43 4.92
N ILE A 57 -3.12 1.59 4.75
CA ILE A 57 -1.94 1.92 3.96
C ILE A 57 -2.29 2.16 2.50
N LEU A 58 -3.04 1.27 1.88
CA LEU A 58 -3.39 1.37 0.45
C LEU A 58 -4.33 2.57 0.17
N PRO A 59 -5.40 2.80 0.95
CA PRO A 59 -6.17 4.04 0.90
C PRO A 59 -5.32 5.31 1.07
N ALA A 60 -4.41 5.32 2.05
CA ALA A 60 -3.53 6.46 2.30
C ALA A 60 -2.57 6.70 1.11
N ALA A 61 -1.99 5.64 0.55
CA ALA A 61 -1.13 5.71 -0.63
C ALA A 61 -1.86 6.38 -1.78
N LEU A 62 -3.08 5.93 -2.07
CA LEU A 62 -3.90 6.46 -3.16
C LEU A 62 -4.31 7.91 -2.90
N TYR A 63 -4.70 8.24 -1.67
CA TYR A 63 -5.04 9.60 -1.28
C TYR A 63 -3.88 10.57 -1.54
N PHE A 64 -2.69 10.27 -1.00
CA PHE A 64 -1.53 11.14 -1.12
C PHE A 64 -0.99 11.19 -2.56
N TRP A 65 -1.07 10.08 -3.30
CA TRP A 65 -0.61 10.02 -4.69
C TRP A 65 -1.52 10.78 -5.67
N GLN A 66 -2.84 10.81 -5.43
CA GLN A 66 -3.79 11.50 -6.31
C GLN A 66 -3.56 13.01 -6.35
N LEU A 67 -3.15 13.60 -5.22
CA LEU A 67 -2.95 15.05 -5.12
C LEU A 67 -1.86 15.61 -6.04
N PRO A 68 -0.61 15.09 -6.08
CA PRO A 68 0.39 15.56 -7.03
C PRO A 68 -0.03 15.32 -8.49
N HIS A 69 -0.69 14.19 -8.79
CA HIS A 69 -1.22 13.89 -10.11
C HIS A 69 -2.24 14.95 -10.57
N PHE A 70 -3.27 15.22 -9.76
CA PHE A 70 -4.30 16.20 -10.06
C PHE A 70 -3.76 17.62 -10.09
N MET A 71 -2.82 17.98 -9.22
CA MET A 71 -2.23 19.32 -9.23
C MET A 71 -1.40 19.58 -10.50
N ALA A 72 -0.70 18.56 -11.02
CA ALA A 72 -0.04 18.64 -12.33
C ALA A 72 -1.05 18.88 -13.46
N LEU A 73 -2.14 18.09 -13.47
CA LEU A 73 -3.17 18.17 -14.50
C LEU A 73 -3.93 19.51 -14.44
N ALA A 74 -4.26 19.97 -13.24
CA ALA A 74 -4.91 21.27 -13.00
C ALA A 74 -4.05 22.44 -13.47
N TYR A 75 -2.72 22.32 -13.42
CA TYR A 75 -1.81 23.32 -13.96
C TYR A 75 -1.77 23.27 -15.50
N LEU A 76 -1.75 22.08 -16.10
CA LEU A 76 -1.69 21.90 -17.56
C LEU A 76 -2.98 22.33 -18.27
N CYS A 77 -4.13 21.91 -17.76
CA CYS A 77 -5.45 22.16 -18.33
C CYS A 77 -6.12 23.41 -17.73
N ARG A 78 -5.34 24.34 -17.17
CA ARG A 78 -5.88 25.53 -16.46
C ARG A 78 -6.82 26.37 -17.33
N LYS A 79 -6.49 26.51 -18.63
CA LYS A 79 -7.31 27.26 -19.60
C LYS A 79 -8.64 26.56 -19.83
N ASP A 80 -8.58 25.27 -20.14
CA ASP A 80 -9.77 24.44 -20.37
C ASP A 80 -10.70 24.41 -19.15
N TYR A 81 -10.14 24.41 -17.93
CA TYR A 81 -10.93 24.50 -16.69
C TYR A 81 -11.59 25.88 -16.50
N ALA A 82 -10.91 26.95 -16.90
CA ALA A 82 -11.48 28.30 -16.87
C ALA A 82 -12.65 28.41 -17.86
N ASP A 83 -12.46 27.90 -19.08
CA ASP A 83 -13.46 27.92 -20.14
C ASP A 83 -14.69 27.06 -19.78
N GLY A 84 -14.48 25.95 -19.07
CA GLY A 84 -15.55 25.10 -18.53
C GLY A 84 -16.23 25.64 -17.26
N GLY A 85 -15.85 26.83 -16.78
CA GLY A 85 -16.43 27.45 -15.58
C GLY A 85 -16.04 26.77 -14.25
N PHE A 86 -15.01 25.92 -14.23
CA PHE A 86 -14.58 25.21 -13.03
C PHE A 86 -13.59 26.03 -12.20
N ARG A 87 -13.88 26.19 -10.89
CA ARG A 87 -13.01 26.88 -9.94
C ARG A 87 -11.99 25.93 -9.31
N MET A 88 -10.93 25.61 -10.07
CA MET A 88 -9.81 24.79 -9.57
C MET A 88 -8.81 25.58 -8.74
N PHE A 89 -8.09 24.90 -7.84
CA PHE A 89 -7.04 25.51 -7.01
C PHE A 89 -5.93 26.18 -7.85
N SER A 90 -5.59 25.60 -9.01
CA SER A 90 -4.64 26.18 -9.95
C SER A 90 -5.13 27.49 -10.58
N LEU A 91 -6.44 27.70 -10.69
CA LEU A 91 -7.02 28.90 -11.29
C LEU A 91 -6.84 30.12 -10.38
N ALA A 92 -6.91 29.93 -9.06
CA ALA A 92 -6.65 30.96 -8.06
C ALA A 92 -5.14 31.29 -7.88
N ASP A 93 -4.25 30.49 -8.46
CA ASP A 93 -2.80 30.64 -8.32
C ASP A 93 -2.16 31.04 -9.66
N ALA A 94 -2.07 32.36 -9.94
CA ALA A 94 -1.45 32.90 -11.15
C ALA A 94 -0.02 32.38 -11.38
N SER A 95 0.75 32.16 -10.30
CA SER A 95 2.15 31.74 -10.36
C SER A 95 2.35 30.22 -10.52
N GLY A 96 1.35 29.41 -10.13
CA GLY A 96 1.46 27.96 -10.03
C GLY A 96 2.32 27.46 -8.84
N LEU A 97 2.86 28.36 -8.02
CA LEU A 97 3.71 28.02 -6.88
C LEU A 97 2.95 27.23 -5.82
N ARG A 98 1.75 27.67 -5.43
CA ARG A 98 0.94 26.99 -4.41
C ARG A 98 0.53 25.61 -4.90
N THR A 99 0.18 25.50 -6.18
CA THR A 99 -0.16 24.22 -6.82
C THR A 99 1.02 23.25 -6.78
N ALA A 100 2.22 23.72 -7.13
CA ALA A 100 3.44 22.92 -7.09
C ALA A 100 3.84 22.53 -5.66
N LEU A 101 3.71 23.44 -4.68
CA LEU A 101 4.00 23.16 -3.28
C LEU A 101 3.05 22.12 -2.68
N VAL A 102 1.76 22.18 -3.01
CA VAL A 102 0.79 21.15 -2.59
C VAL A 102 1.16 19.79 -3.20
N ALA A 103 1.56 19.75 -4.46
CA ALA A 103 2.04 18.52 -5.10
C ALA A 103 3.27 17.97 -4.37
N LEU A 104 4.30 18.79 -4.17
CA LEU A 104 5.54 18.40 -3.51
C LEU A 104 5.30 17.89 -2.08
N ARG A 105 4.51 18.61 -1.28
CA ARG A 105 4.17 18.21 0.09
C ARG A 105 3.55 16.82 0.13
N ASN A 106 2.64 16.51 -0.78
CA ASN A 106 1.99 15.20 -0.82
C ASN A 106 2.93 14.10 -1.32
N CYS A 107 3.86 14.40 -2.23
CA CYS A 107 4.93 13.46 -2.58
C CYS A 107 5.81 13.12 -1.36
N LEU A 108 6.10 14.10 -0.50
CA LEU A 108 6.85 13.86 0.74
C LEU A 108 6.07 12.99 1.74
N TYR A 109 4.74 13.09 1.78
CA TYR A 109 3.91 12.20 2.61
C TYR A 109 3.92 10.74 2.14
N LEU A 110 4.31 10.46 0.89
CA LEU A 110 4.48 9.08 0.41
C LEU A 110 5.75 8.42 0.94
N LEU A 111 6.77 9.18 1.36
CA LEU A 111 8.03 8.64 1.88
C LEU A 111 7.85 7.76 3.13
N PRO A 112 7.19 8.21 4.21
CA PRO A 112 7.02 7.38 5.41
C PRO A 112 6.13 6.15 5.17
N LEU A 113 5.34 6.14 4.09
CA LEU A 113 4.34 5.09 3.88
C LEU A 113 4.96 3.71 3.61
N GLY A 114 6.10 3.67 2.92
CA GLY A 114 6.86 2.44 2.70
C GLY A 114 7.43 1.85 3.99
N TYR A 115 7.93 2.74 4.87
CA TYR A 115 8.42 2.35 6.19
C TYR A 115 7.28 1.87 7.11
N LEU A 116 6.14 2.56 7.12
CA LEU A 116 4.97 2.15 7.90
C LEU A 116 4.43 0.77 7.46
N ALA A 117 4.48 0.47 6.16
CA ALA A 117 4.11 -0.85 5.65
C ALA A 117 5.03 -1.98 6.12
N TYR A 118 6.33 -1.67 6.26
CA TYR A 118 7.31 -2.59 6.82
C TYR A 118 7.16 -2.74 8.34
N ASP A 119 7.02 -1.64 9.08
CA ASP A 119 6.90 -1.64 10.54
C ASP A 119 5.63 -2.38 11.01
N TRP A 120 4.52 -2.23 10.29
CA TRP A 120 3.28 -2.97 10.56
C TRP A 120 3.28 -4.41 10.01
N GLY A 121 4.39 -4.87 9.43
CA GLY A 121 4.60 -6.25 9.02
C GLY A 121 3.74 -6.70 7.84
N ILE A 122 3.36 -5.79 6.94
CA ILE A 122 2.52 -6.10 5.77
C ILE A 122 3.40 -6.47 4.56
N THR A 123 4.61 -5.91 4.51
CA THR A 123 5.51 -6.01 3.35
C THR A 123 6.95 -6.32 3.78
N SER A 124 7.71 -6.97 2.91
CA SER A 124 9.12 -7.28 3.16
C SER A 124 10.01 -6.01 3.20
N GLY A 125 11.21 -6.13 3.80
CA GLY A 125 12.16 -5.01 3.87
C GLY A 125 12.61 -4.48 2.50
N TRP A 126 12.59 -5.32 1.45
CA TRP A 126 12.87 -4.90 0.07
C TRP A 126 11.84 -3.90 -0.45
N PHE A 127 10.56 -4.08 -0.11
CA PHE A 127 9.51 -3.14 -0.49
C PHE A 127 9.72 -1.75 0.12
N CYS A 128 10.26 -1.65 1.34
CA CYS A 128 10.58 -0.36 1.97
C CYS A 128 11.61 0.42 1.13
N ILE A 129 12.64 -0.26 0.63
CA ILE A 129 13.66 0.35 -0.22
C ILE A 129 13.07 0.78 -1.56
N GLU A 130 12.34 -0.11 -2.24
CA GLU A 130 11.72 0.18 -3.54
C GLU A 130 10.72 1.33 -3.46
N SER A 131 9.83 1.31 -2.47
CA SER A 131 8.83 2.36 -2.27
C SER A 131 9.47 3.70 -1.92
N THR A 132 10.55 3.71 -1.13
CA THR A 132 11.32 4.94 -0.82
C THR A 132 11.97 5.50 -2.07
N ILE A 133 12.63 4.67 -2.89
CA ILE A 133 13.23 5.11 -4.16
C ILE A 133 12.16 5.70 -5.08
N LEU A 134 11.01 5.05 -5.18
CA LEU A 134 9.91 5.49 -6.03
C LEU A 134 9.29 6.82 -5.53
N ALA A 135 9.13 6.97 -4.21
CA ALA A 135 8.65 8.19 -3.57
C ALA A 135 9.66 9.36 -3.70
N LEU A 136 10.96 9.08 -3.65
CA LEU A 136 12.00 10.06 -3.93
C LEU A 136 11.99 10.48 -5.41
N ALA A 137 11.83 9.53 -6.34
CA ALA A 137 11.79 9.81 -7.76
C ALA A 137 10.63 10.77 -8.11
N ILE A 138 9.41 10.50 -7.63
CA ILE A 138 8.28 11.41 -7.84
C ILE A 138 8.48 12.75 -7.11
N SER A 139 9.08 12.75 -5.91
CA SER A 139 9.40 13.98 -5.17
C SER A 139 10.41 14.86 -5.90
N CYS A 140 11.43 14.28 -6.55
CA CYS A 140 12.39 15.00 -7.39
C CYS A 140 11.70 15.65 -8.59
N THR A 141 10.73 14.98 -9.23
CA THR A 141 9.96 15.58 -10.32
C THR A 141 9.05 16.71 -9.83
N ALA A 142 8.47 16.58 -8.63
CA ALA A 142 7.67 17.63 -8.01
C ALA A 142 8.53 18.84 -7.59
N ALA A 143 9.74 18.61 -7.08
CA ALA A 143 10.71 19.67 -6.78
C ALA A 143 11.13 20.41 -8.05
N SER A 144 11.37 19.67 -9.14
CA SER A 144 11.64 20.26 -10.47
C SER A 144 10.48 21.14 -10.96
N PHE A 145 9.24 20.73 -10.72
CA PHE A 145 8.05 21.53 -11.02
C PHE A 145 7.95 22.78 -10.13
N CYS A 146 8.30 22.68 -8.84
CA CYS A 146 8.39 23.83 -7.93
C CYS A 146 9.44 24.86 -8.35
N MET A 147 10.61 24.42 -8.81
CA MET A 147 11.69 25.32 -9.24
C MET A 147 11.39 25.95 -10.60
N ASN A 148 11.02 25.12 -11.57
CA ASN A 148 10.76 25.52 -12.95
C ASN A 148 9.28 25.30 -13.26
N ARG A 149 8.46 26.33 -13.11
CA ARG A 149 6.99 26.28 -13.28
C ARG A 149 6.63 26.40 -14.75
N THR A 150 6.90 25.35 -15.53
CA THR A 150 6.65 25.31 -16.98
C THR A 150 5.72 24.14 -17.32
N ALA A 151 5.04 24.22 -18.47
CA ALA A 151 4.20 23.11 -18.93
C ALA A 151 5.00 21.81 -19.13
N LYS A 152 6.31 21.90 -19.44
CA LYS A 152 7.18 20.72 -19.63
C LYS A 152 7.43 19.97 -18.31
N THR A 153 7.74 20.69 -17.24
CA THR A 153 7.98 20.09 -15.92
C THR A 153 6.69 19.56 -15.30
N ALA A 154 5.57 20.27 -15.48
CA ALA A 154 4.25 19.79 -15.07
C ALA A 154 3.87 18.48 -15.79
N ARG A 155 4.09 18.38 -17.11
CA ARG A 155 3.90 17.13 -17.88
C ARG A 155 4.81 16.00 -17.38
N ARG A 156 6.07 16.31 -17.09
CA ARG A 156 7.00 15.31 -16.55
C ARG A 156 6.51 14.76 -15.20
N MET A 157 6.05 15.63 -14.30
CA MET A 157 5.46 15.23 -13.02
C MET A 157 4.19 14.40 -13.21
N PHE A 158 3.31 14.81 -14.13
CA PHE A 158 2.10 14.06 -14.49
C PHE A 158 2.43 12.63 -14.94
N HIS A 159 3.34 12.46 -15.90
CA HIS A 159 3.76 11.13 -16.36
C HIS A 159 4.47 10.33 -15.28
N ALA A 160 5.31 10.96 -14.46
CA ALA A 160 5.96 10.30 -13.33
C ALA A 160 4.92 9.77 -12.31
N SER A 161 3.89 10.56 -12.00
CA SER A 161 2.79 10.10 -11.15
C SER A 161 2.01 8.95 -11.78
N LEU A 162 1.75 8.99 -13.10
CA LEU A 162 1.06 7.92 -13.81
C LEU A 162 1.84 6.60 -13.76
N LEU A 163 3.17 6.65 -13.84
CA LEU A 163 4.04 5.47 -13.74
C LEU A 163 4.23 5.01 -12.29
N TYR A 164 4.21 5.93 -11.32
CA TYR A 164 4.34 5.62 -9.89
C TYR A 164 3.29 4.60 -9.45
N LEU A 165 2.01 4.81 -9.78
CA LEU A 165 0.94 3.98 -9.23
C LEU A 165 1.01 2.51 -9.66
N PRO A 166 1.15 2.16 -10.96
CA PRO A 166 1.31 0.77 -11.38
C PRO A 166 2.54 0.11 -10.76
N VAL A 167 3.67 0.82 -10.68
CA VAL A 167 4.91 0.28 -10.08
C VAL A 167 4.71 0.03 -8.59
N PHE A 168 4.14 0.99 -7.86
CA PHE A 168 3.86 0.84 -6.43
C PHE A 168 2.92 -0.32 -6.15
N MET A 169 1.82 -0.42 -6.89
CA MET A 169 0.86 -1.53 -6.73
C MET A 169 1.48 -2.88 -7.11
N SER A 170 2.30 -2.94 -8.15
CA SER A 170 3.00 -4.17 -8.54
C SER A 170 4.02 -4.60 -7.48
N GLY A 171 4.79 -3.65 -6.94
CA GLY A 171 5.72 -3.90 -5.84
C GLY A 171 5.00 -4.44 -4.60
N LEU A 172 3.83 -3.89 -4.27
CA LEU A 172 3.01 -4.34 -3.14
C LEU A 172 2.49 -5.76 -3.36
N LEU A 173 2.12 -6.12 -4.58
CA LEU A 173 1.68 -7.48 -4.93
C LEU A 173 2.82 -8.50 -4.89
N VAL A 174 4.01 -8.14 -5.37
CA VAL A 174 5.19 -9.02 -5.41
C VAL A 174 5.75 -9.26 -4.01
N HIS A 175 5.82 -8.20 -3.20
CA HIS A 175 6.40 -8.25 -1.85
C HIS A 175 5.34 -8.48 -0.76
N ARG A 176 4.13 -8.89 -1.13
CA ARG A 176 3.09 -9.27 -0.18
C ARG A 176 3.55 -10.49 0.59
N GLN A 177 3.89 -10.28 1.86
CA GLN A 177 4.29 -11.37 2.74
C GLN A 177 3.05 -12.23 3.03
N SER A 178 3.11 -13.52 2.65
CA SER A 178 2.06 -14.48 2.99
C SER A 178 2.15 -14.76 4.49
N ASP A 179 1.02 -14.92 5.18
CA ASP A 179 0.88 -15.12 6.64
C ASP A 179 1.84 -16.18 7.24
N ASN A 180 2.41 -17.04 6.39
CA ASN A 180 3.35 -18.10 6.72
C ASN A 180 4.77 -17.62 7.10
N GLU A 181 5.23 -16.43 6.69
CA GLU A 181 6.55 -15.92 7.11
C GLU A 181 6.48 -15.15 8.44
N GLN A 182 5.34 -14.54 8.74
CA GLN A 182 5.08 -13.85 10.02
C GLN A 182 5.15 -14.84 11.19
N SER A 183 4.55 -16.02 11.02
CA SER A 183 4.60 -17.10 12.03
C SER A 183 6.03 -17.62 12.24
N VAL A 184 6.82 -17.76 11.17
CA VAL A 184 8.21 -18.24 11.23
C VAL A 184 9.13 -17.22 11.91
N LEU A 185 8.97 -15.92 11.66
CA LEU A 185 9.77 -14.88 12.32
C LEU A 185 9.42 -14.72 13.80
N VAL A 186 8.13 -14.81 14.14
CA VAL A 186 7.66 -14.83 15.54
C VAL A 186 8.15 -16.10 16.25
N GLU A 187 8.10 -17.26 15.61
CA GLU A 187 8.62 -18.53 16.17
C GLU A 187 10.13 -18.48 16.36
N LYS A 188 10.87 -17.90 15.40
CA LYS A 188 12.33 -17.75 15.49
C LYS A 188 12.73 -16.74 16.57
N SER A 189 11.98 -15.66 16.74
CA SER A 189 12.18 -14.68 17.82
C SER A 189 11.87 -15.30 19.19
N HIS A 190 10.77 -16.05 19.32
CA HIS A 190 10.46 -16.80 20.54
C HIS A 190 11.54 -17.82 20.89
N LYS A 191 12.01 -18.61 19.91
CA LYS A 191 13.13 -19.54 20.13
C LYS A 191 14.40 -18.83 20.59
N PHE A 192 14.71 -17.67 20.03
CA PHE A 192 15.87 -16.88 20.43
C PHE A 192 15.75 -16.34 21.86
N VAL A 193 14.54 -15.89 22.24
CA VAL A 193 14.22 -15.41 23.59
C VAL A 193 14.20 -16.55 24.61
N GLU A 194 13.82 -17.76 24.21
CA GLU A 194 13.86 -18.96 25.07
C GLU A 194 15.28 -19.52 25.24
N LEU A 195 16.16 -19.30 24.26
CA LEU A 195 17.58 -19.64 24.33
C LEU A 195 18.40 -18.68 25.23
N LEU A 196 17.98 -17.42 25.39
CA LEU A 196 18.67 -16.43 26.22
C LEU A 196 18.76 -16.82 27.71
N PRO A 197 17.68 -17.27 28.38
CA PRO A 197 17.74 -17.80 29.75
C PRO A 197 18.60 -19.07 29.86
N SER A 198 18.64 -19.89 28.80
CA SER A 198 19.44 -21.11 28.80
C SER A 198 20.95 -20.82 28.73
N LEU A 199 21.36 -19.70 28.13
CA LEU A 199 22.78 -19.29 28.06
C LEU A 199 23.32 -18.82 29.41
N GLU A 200 22.51 -18.15 30.24
CA GLU A 200 22.89 -17.81 31.62
C GLU A 200 23.05 -19.06 32.49
N SER A 201 22.27 -20.12 32.23
CA SER A 201 22.41 -21.40 32.94
C SER A 201 23.57 -22.27 32.45
N ILE A 202 24.16 -21.98 31.29
CA ILE A 202 25.25 -22.77 30.70
C ILE A 202 26.62 -22.34 31.24
N GLU A 203 26.79 -21.08 31.67
CA GLU A 203 28.04 -20.64 32.31
C GLU A 203 28.26 -21.31 33.68
N ASP A 204 27.20 -21.64 34.42
CA ASP A 204 27.30 -22.34 35.73
C ASP A 204 27.46 -23.87 35.60
N TYR A 205 27.15 -24.46 34.44
CA TYR A 205 27.21 -25.92 34.24
C TYR A 205 28.50 -26.43 33.58
N ALA A 206 29.41 -25.52 33.16
CA ALA A 206 30.62 -25.87 32.43
C ALA A 206 31.74 -26.51 33.29
N GLU A 207 31.59 -26.59 34.61
CA GLU A 207 32.65 -27.11 35.51
C GLU A 207 32.59 -28.62 35.82
N HIS A 208 31.57 -29.39 35.41
CA HIS A 208 31.48 -30.82 35.73
C HIS A 208 31.19 -31.73 34.52
N ILE A 209 32.24 -32.39 34.03
CA ILE A 209 32.26 -33.40 32.95
C ILE A 209 31.75 -34.76 33.49
N PRO A 210 30.96 -35.57 32.74
CA PRO A 210 31.54 -36.74 32.08
C PRO A 210 30.94 -37.12 30.70
N GLN A 211 31.80 -37.72 29.87
CA GLN A 211 31.50 -38.32 28.57
C GLN A 211 30.43 -39.41 28.62
N ARG A 212 29.45 -39.39 27.70
CA ARG A 212 28.55 -40.54 27.46
C ARG A 212 28.22 -40.76 25.98
N LYS A 213 28.30 -42.04 25.60
CA LYS A 213 28.16 -42.64 24.27
C LYS A 213 26.85 -42.29 23.56
N TYR A 214 26.94 -41.93 22.27
CA TYR A 214 25.81 -41.75 21.37
C TYR A 214 25.29 -43.12 20.87
N LYS A 215 24.00 -43.41 21.12
CA LYS A 215 23.28 -44.56 20.56
C LYS A 215 22.31 -44.03 19.50
N ARG A 216 22.44 -44.55 18.28
CA ARG A 216 21.60 -44.28 17.10
C ARG A 216 20.27 -45.03 17.25
N ASP A 217 19.15 -44.33 17.12
CA ASP A 217 17.80 -44.81 16.80
C ASP A 217 17.04 -43.55 16.29
N GLY A 218 16.14 -43.48 15.31
CA GLY A 218 15.40 -44.41 14.45
C GLY A 218 14.33 -43.54 13.75
N VAL A 219 14.01 -43.85 12.50
CA VAL A 219 13.21 -43.05 11.55
C VAL A 219 11.73 -42.93 11.95
N GLY A 220 11.12 -41.76 11.74
CA GLY A 220 9.66 -41.55 11.82
C GLY A 220 9.18 -40.44 10.89
N SER A 221 8.51 -40.81 9.80
CA SER A 221 7.89 -39.90 8.81
C SER A 221 6.58 -39.32 9.36
N GLN A 222 6.46 -37.99 9.41
CA GLN A 222 5.29 -37.30 9.94
C GLN A 222 4.44 -36.72 8.80
N ALA A 223 3.19 -37.16 8.76
CA ALA A 223 2.18 -36.89 7.73
C ALA A 223 1.73 -35.42 7.70
N ARG A 224 1.50 -34.89 6.49
CA ARG A 224 0.94 -33.55 6.23
C ARG A 224 -0.57 -33.53 6.54
N PRO A 225 -1.11 -32.44 7.11
CA PRO A 225 -2.55 -32.29 7.33
C PRO A 225 -3.32 -32.06 6.02
N PRO A 226 -4.62 -32.41 5.97
CA PRO A 226 -5.42 -32.38 4.76
C PRO A 226 -5.74 -30.96 4.31
N VAL A 227 -5.52 -30.69 3.02
CA VAL A 227 -5.86 -29.44 2.34
C VAL A 227 -7.38 -29.28 2.33
N ALA A 228 -7.88 -28.19 2.90
CA ALA A 228 -9.28 -27.82 2.85
C ALA A 228 -9.72 -27.58 1.39
N TYR A 229 -10.75 -28.30 0.96
CA TYR A 229 -11.37 -28.17 -0.35
C TYR A 229 -11.92 -26.75 -0.53
N ALA A 230 -11.24 -25.94 -1.34
CA ALA A 230 -11.73 -24.65 -1.78
C ALA A 230 -12.92 -24.86 -2.73
N SER A 231 -13.99 -24.13 -2.42
CA SER A 231 -15.18 -23.87 -3.22
C SER A 231 -14.91 -23.85 -4.73
N VAL A 232 -15.62 -24.69 -5.46
CA VAL A 232 -15.69 -24.68 -6.92
C VAL A 232 -16.20 -23.31 -7.39
N ALA A 233 -15.32 -22.52 -7.99
CA ALA A 233 -15.71 -21.27 -8.64
C ALA A 233 -16.42 -21.60 -9.97
N PRO A 234 -17.54 -20.92 -10.31
CA PRO A 234 -18.33 -21.23 -11.49
C PRO A 234 -17.69 -20.55 -12.71
N PHE A 235 -16.62 -21.14 -13.24
CA PHE A 235 -16.04 -20.74 -14.51
C PHE A 235 -16.41 -21.79 -15.59
N PRO A 236 -17.37 -21.52 -16.48
CA PRO A 236 -17.90 -22.49 -17.45
C PRO A 236 -16.93 -22.87 -18.59
N PHE A 237 -15.65 -22.53 -18.50
CA PHE A 237 -14.68 -22.66 -19.60
C PHE A 237 -13.36 -23.35 -19.24
N LEU A 238 -13.24 -23.95 -18.06
CA LEU A 238 -12.10 -24.82 -17.73
C LEU A 238 -12.54 -26.29 -17.77
N PRO A 239 -11.88 -27.18 -18.53
CA PRO A 239 -12.15 -28.61 -18.48
C PRO A 239 -11.81 -29.14 -17.08
N ALA A 240 -12.73 -29.92 -16.50
CA ALA A 240 -12.55 -30.51 -15.18
C ALA A 240 -11.31 -31.43 -15.16
N PRO A 241 -10.51 -31.43 -14.09
CA PRO A 241 -9.37 -32.33 -13.97
C PRO A 241 -9.87 -33.79 -13.88
N ALA A 242 -9.52 -34.60 -14.88
CA ALA A 242 -9.75 -36.04 -14.86
C ALA A 242 -8.67 -36.71 -14.00
N TYR A 243 -9.05 -37.27 -12.86
CA TYR A 243 -8.16 -38.09 -12.04
C TYR A 243 -8.34 -39.57 -12.40
N VAL A 244 -7.25 -40.20 -12.85
CA VAL A 244 -7.14 -41.65 -13.02
C VAL A 244 -6.76 -42.24 -11.65
N SER A 245 -7.61 -43.11 -11.11
CA SER A 245 -7.32 -43.87 -9.90
C SER A 245 -6.44 -45.07 -10.22
N SER A 246 -5.21 -45.06 -9.72
CA SER A 246 -4.32 -46.23 -9.65
C SER A 246 -3.85 -46.42 -8.22
#